data_AF-A0A942LJH1-F1
#
_entry.id   AF-A0A942LJH1-F1
#
_cell.length_a   1.000
_cell.length_b   1.000
_cell.length_c   1.000
_cell.angle_alpha   90.00
_cell.angle_beta   90.00
_cell.angle_gamma   90.00
#
_symmetry.space_group_name_H-M   'P 1'
#
loop_
_entity.id
_entity.type
_entity.pdbx_description
1 polymer ?
#
loop_
_entity_poly.entity_id
_entity_poly.type
_entity_poly.pdbx_seq_one_letter_code
_entity_poly.pdbx_strand_id
1 'polypeptide(L)'
;MKKIGRPNGIRIHTARLLALREEAKLTQEHLGAFVVRSNTSSAQTKSRSYQRIEQSGRTTKATVEKLARGLAEKLHRDPSKLFDLLCGGQPEPPPNRINEIKKQLRGQLDSGGNVLLEHALERHNDADDPLGELAENISFRLEVAQLEQRSDELTQLAALTGWTTEELHRPTSQHGYWLLIINTYGHRETQMVLGVSEVRYQVTTEGAKWLDALSESDARVELSEDAPWLRVLLQPPSHPRRFKEFSFVRCAPSIPGLQWVKPTEWDRWSLNGPFGLVNWASQHANFVKGFKAEDEWPRDLGRLRLQVRQWVKPENADTAEDSDRWKNIAVHKGCLDEYPDEIRANFRTAGNEHSLVTNWLTSGLWDDVLAPLLIPIPADWWSIEASDSGVRIHTKSVTSYEASRYRLEPDGRTFFIRLVEETASGELRHAPWRHQDAQVLAERLKTNLDASQEQVAIGPQRPAWLTAA
;
A
#
# COMPACT_ATOMS: atom_id res chain seq x y z
N MET A 1 19.42 -39.87 -12.44
CA MET A 1 19.88 -38.56 -11.94
C MET A 1 18.70 -37.60 -11.89
N LYS A 2 18.21 -37.24 -10.70
CA LYS A 2 17.17 -36.21 -10.53
C LYS A 2 17.77 -34.86 -10.95
N LYS A 3 17.14 -34.17 -11.91
CA LYS A 3 17.43 -32.76 -12.19
C LYS A 3 17.10 -31.99 -10.90
N ILE A 4 18.14 -31.55 -10.19
CA ILE A 4 18.01 -30.61 -9.08
C ILE A 4 17.33 -29.37 -9.66
N GLY A 5 16.10 -29.10 -9.24
CA GLY A 5 15.37 -27.90 -9.65
C GLY A 5 16.22 -26.67 -9.36
N ARG A 6 16.14 -25.65 -10.23
CA ARG A 6 16.81 -24.36 -9.98
C ARG A 6 16.40 -23.87 -8.58
N PRO A 7 17.35 -23.37 -7.78
CA PRO A 7 17.04 -22.88 -6.44
C PRO A 7 15.93 -21.84 -6.52
N ASN A 8 14.96 -21.93 -5.60
CA ASN A 8 13.84 -21.01 -5.46
C ASN A 8 14.36 -19.56 -5.53
N GLY A 9 14.11 -18.89 -6.65
CA GLY A 9 14.56 -17.53 -6.87
C GLY A 9 13.77 -16.59 -5.97
N ILE A 10 14.45 -15.79 -5.17
CA ILE A 10 13.85 -14.67 -4.44
C ILE A 10 13.67 -13.52 -5.42
N ARG A 11 12.52 -12.85 -5.32
CA ARG A 11 12.24 -11.62 -6.05
C ARG A 11 12.55 -10.43 -5.15
N ILE A 12 13.32 -9.47 -5.66
CA ILE A 12 13.62 -8.21 -4.99
C ILE A 12 12.96 -7.04 -5.70
N HIS A 13 12.75 -5.94 -4.98
CA HIS A 13 12.29 -4.67 -5.54
C HIS A 13 13.43 -3.93 -6.23
N THR A 14 13.46 -4.01 -7.55
CA THR A 14 14.49 -3.41 -8.41
C THR A 14 14.62 -1.90 -8.23
N ALA A 15 13.48 -1.19 -8.15
CA ALA A 15 13.45 0.25 -7.91
C ALA A 15 14.11 0.64 -6.57
N ARG A 16 13.89 -0.15 -5.50
CA ARG A 16 14.53 0.08 -4.18
C ARG A 16 16.03 -0.18 -4.25
N LEU A 17 16.44 -1.24 -4.94
CA LEU A 17 17.85 -1.56 -5.14
C LEU A 17 18.58 -0.41 -5.87
N LEU A 18 17.94 0.16 -6.90
CA LEU A 18 18.44 1.32 -7.63
C LEU A 18 18.55 2.56 -6.73
N ALA A 19 17.49 2.89 -5.98
CA ALA A 19 17.47 4.04 -5.07
C ALA A 19 18.56 3.93 -3.98
N LEU A 20 18.70 2.77 -3.34
CA LEU A 20 19.72 2.52 -2.32
C LEU A 20 21.14 2.60 -2.88
N ARG A 21 21.34 2.14 -4.12
CA ARG A 21 22.64 2.26 -4.80
C ARG A 21 22.99 3.74 -5.04
N GLU A 22 22.04 4.54 -5.51
CA GLU A 22 22.24 5.97 -5.75
C GLU A 22 22.47 6.75 -4.45
N GLU A 23 21.71 6.43 -3.39
CA GLU A 23 21.90 6.99 -2.06
C GLU A 23 23.31 6.71 -1.53
N ALA A 24 23.76 5.46 -1.66
CA ALA A 24 25.10 5.03 -1.28
C ALA A 24 26.20 5.56 -2.22
N LYS A 25 25.84 6.27 -3.29
CA LYS A 25 26.74 6.75 -4.36
C LYS A 25 27.61 5.62 -4.94
N LEU A 26 27.04 4.42 -5.06
CA LEU A 26 27.72 3.24 -5.57
C LEU A 26 27.49 3.04 -7.07
N THR A 27 28.52 2.55 -7.75
CA THR A 27 28.41 2.12 -9.15
C THR A 27 27.88 0.69 -9.25
N GLN A 28 27.32 0.32 -10.41
CA GLN A 28 26.89 -1.06 -10.69
C GLN A 28 28.05 -2.06 -10.58
N GLU A 29 29.26 -1.64 -10.96
CA GLU A 29 30.47 -2.45 -10.80
C GLU A 29 30.75 -2.76 -9.33
N HIS A 30 30.65 -1.75 -8.47
CA HIS A 30 30.97 -1.88 -7.04
C HIS A 30 30.04 -2.89 -6.36
N LEU A 31 28.72 -2.77 -6.58
CA LEU A 31 27.76 -3.76 -6.07
C LEU A 31 27.89 -5.12 -6.77
N GLY A 32 28.24 -5.13 -8.06
CA GLY A 32 28.54 -6.35 -8.81
C GLY A 32 29.71 -7.14 -8.22
N ALA A 33 30.70 -6.48 -7.60
CA ALA A 33 31.81 -7.15 -6.93
C ALA A 33 31.36 -8.01 -5.75
N PHE A 34 30.33 -7.59 -5.00
CA PHE A 34 29.77 -8.37 -3.90
C PHE A 34 29.00 -9.60 -4.39
N VAL A 35 28.41 -9.54 -5.58
CA VAL A 35 27.59 -10.62 -6.14
C VAL A 35 28.44 -11.72 -6.79
N VAL A 36 29.47 -11.32 -7.52
CA VAL A 36 30.27 -12.26 -8.32
C VAL A 36 31.18 -13.10 -7.40
N ARG A 37 31.23 -14.41 -7.66
CA ARG A 37 31.97 -15.38 -6.81
C ARG A 37 33.50 -15.19 -6.84
N SER A 38 34.05 -14.57 -7.88
CA SER A 38 35.49 -14.39 -8.04
C SER A 38 35.88 -12.91 -8.01
N ASN A 39 36.77 -12.54 -7.09
CA ASN A 39 37.35 -11.20 -6.99
C ASN A 39 38.13 -10.78 -8.25
N THR A 40 38.61 -11.76 -9.04
CA THR A 40 39.35 -11.54 -10.29
C THR A 40 38.47 -11.28 -11.50
N SER A 41 37.14 -11.24 -11.34
CA SER A 41 36.22 -10.97 -12.46
C SER A 41 36.39 -9.53 -12.97
N SER A 42 36.37 -9.37 -14.30
CA SER A 42 36.48 -8.05 -14.94
C SER A 42 35.34 -7.12 -14.52
N ALA A 43 35.62 -5.81 -14.52
CA ALA A 43 34.64 -4.74 -14.25
C ALA A 43 33.33 -4.93 -15.05
N GLN A 44 33.46 -5.27 -16.33
CA GLN A 44 32.33 -5.51 -17.23
C GLN A 44 31.46 -6.71 -16.79
N THR A 45 32.08 -7.78 -16.29
CA THR A 45 31.37 -8.97 -15.80
C THR A 45 30.62 -8.68 -14.50
N LYS A 46 31.25 -7.90 -13.59
CA LYS A 46 30.63 -7.43 -12.34
C LYS A 46 29.41 -6.55 -12.65
N SER A 47 29.57 -5.55 -13.51
CA SER A 47 28.49 -4.64 -13.91
C SER A 47 27.33 -5.37 -14.60
N ARG A 48 27.61 -6.25 -15.57
CA ARG A 48 26.55 -7.02 -16.28
C ARG A 48 25.78 -7.95 -15.34
N SER A 49 26.46 -8.55 -14.36
CA SER A 49 25.81 -9.44 -13.39
C SER A 49 24.86 -8.68 -12.48
N TYR A 50 25.28 -7.50 -12.00
CA TYR A 50 24.42 -6.62 -11.22
C TYR A 50 23.26 -6.06 -12.06
N GLN A 51 23.54 -5.58 -13.28
CA GLN A 51 22.53 -5.03 -14.19
C GLN A 51 21.41 -6.05 -14.48
N ARG A 52 21.75 -7.34 -14.61
CA ARG A 52 20.74 -8.40 -14.76
C ARG A 52 19.83 -8.51 -13.53
N ILE A 53 20.37 -8.36 -12.33
CA ILE A 53 19.61 -8.39 -11.08
C ILE A 53 18.72 -7.16 -10.98
N GLU A 54 19.26 -5.98 -11.29
CA GLU A 54 18.53 -4.70 -11.29
C GLU A 54 17.41 -4.67 -12.34
N GLN A 55 17.57 -5.34 -13.48
CA GLN A 55 16.54 -5.44 -14.51
C GLN A 55 15.49 -6.51 -14.23
N SER A 56 15.92 -7.70 -13.80
CA SER A 56 15.01 -8.85 -13.66
C SER A 56 14.37 -8.98 -12.28
N GLY A 57 15.00 -8.41 -11.25
CA GLY A 57 14.60 -8.56 -9.85
C GLY A 57 14.67 -9.99 -9.31
N ARG A 58 15.09 -10.99 -10.10
CA ARG A 58 15.14 -12.40 -9.68
C ARG A 58 16.57 -12.80 -9.35
N THR A 59 16.79 -13.25 -8.12
CA THR A 59 18.12 -13.68 -7.66
C THR A 59 18.03 -14.72 -6.55
N THR A 60 19.15 -15.14 -5.96
CA THR A 60 19.18 -16.08 -4.84
C THR A 60 19.26 -15.35 -3.50
N LYS A 61 18.76 -15.95 -2.41
CA LYS A 61 18.87 -15.40 -1.04
C LYS A 61 20.29 -14.94 -0.69
N ALA A 62 21.27 -15.82 -0.93
CA ALA A 62 22.68 -15.53 -0.69
C ALA A 62 23.20 -14.33 -1.49
N THR A 63 22.63 -14.06 -2.67
CA THR A 63 23.00 -12.88 -3.46
C THR A 63 22.42 -11.60 -2.87
N VAL A 64 21.15 -11.65 -2.42
CA VAL A 64 20.52 -10.51 -1.73
C VAL A 64 21.26 -10.17 -0.44
N GLU A 65 21.64 -11.18 0.36
CA GLU A 65 22.43 -10.97 1.60
C GLU A 65 23.80 -10.33 1.33
N LYS A 66 24.43 -10.62 0.19
CA LYS A 66 25.69 -9.97 -0.21
C LYS A 66 25.47 -8.53 -0.65
N LEU A 67 24.41 -8.27 -1.42
CA LEU A 67 24.02 -6.91 -1.81
C LEU A 67 23.69 -6.05 -0.58
N ALA A 68 22.90 -6.60 0.35
CA ALA A 68 22.53 -5.92 1.59
C ALA A 68 23.76 -5.58 2.44
N ARG A 69 24.75 -6.48 2.54
CA ARG A 69 26.03 -6.20 3.21
C ARG A 69 26.83 -5.09 2.53
N GLY A 70 26.98 -5.13 1.20
CA GLY A 70 27.69 -4.08 0.47
C GLY A 70 27.04 -2.70 0.60
N LEU A 71 25.70 -2.65 0.69
CA LEU A 71 24.97 -1.42 0.97
C LEU A 71 25.11 -0.99 2.43
N ALA A 72 25.07 -1.92 3.38
CA ALA A 72 25.21 -1.66 4.82
C ALA A 72 26.53 -0.96 5.16
N GLU A 73 27.63 -1.39 4.53
CA GLU A 73 28.96 -0.79 4.72
C GLU A 73 29.02 0.69 4.37
N LYS A 74 28.23 1.14 3.38
CA LYS A 74 28.20 2.53 2.92
C LYS A 74 27.12 3.37 3.56
N LEU A 75 25.97 2.78 3.84
CA LEU A 75 24.83 3.48 4.42
C LEU A 75 24.86 3.47 5.96
N HIS A 76 25.79 2.74 6.57
CA HIS A 76 25.88 2.53 8.03
C HIS A 76 24.56 2.02 8.62
N ARG A 77 23.91 1.06 7.93
CA ARG A 77 22.65 0.44 8.34
C ARG A 77 22.83 -1.06 8.61
N ASP A 78 21.87 -1.65 9.30
CA ASP A 78 21.84 -3.09 9.57
C ASP A 78 21.65 -3.90 8.26
N PRO A 79 22.55 -4.84 7.92
CA PRO A 79 22.43 -5.70 6.74
C PRO A 79 21.14 -6.54 6.71
N SER A 80 20.63 -6.98 7.87
CA SER A 80 19.41 -7.79 7.94
C SER A 80 18.19 -6.98 7.50
N LYS A 81 18.10 -5.74 7.94
CA LYS A 81 17.01 -4.82 7.59
C LYS A 81 17.07 -4.38 6.14
N LEU A 82 18.27 -4.20 5.60
CA LEU A 82 18.46 -3.95 4.16
C LEU A 82 18.06 -5.16 3.31
N PHE A 83 18.30 -6.38 3.78
CA PHE A 83 17.81 -7.59 3.11
C PHE A 83 16.27 -7.59 3.06
N ASP A 84 15.61 -7.33 4.19
CA ASP A 84 14.14 -7.29 4.26
C ASP A 84 13.57 -6.19 3.36
N LEU A 85 14.17 -5.00 3.40
CA LEU A 85 13.78 -3.86 2.55
C LEU A 85 13.86 -4.19 1.05
N LEU A 86 14.94 -4.87 0.63
CA LEU A 86 15.11 -5.33 -0.76
C LEU A 86 14.06 -6.37 -1.15
N CYS A 87 13.62 -7.20 -0.20
CA CYS A 87 12.60 -8.23 -0.40
C CYS A 87 11.16 -7.74 -0.23
N GLY A 88 10.94 -6.44 -0.02
CA GLY A 88 9.59 -5.85 0.06
C GLY A 88 9.12 -5.52 1.46
N GLY A 89 9.95 -5.80 2.48
CA GLY A 89 9.71 -5.40 3.86
C GLY A 89 9.55 -3.90 4.04
N GLN A 90 9.00 -3.53 5.19
CA GLN A 90 8.82 -2.14 5.60
C GLN A 90 10.20 -1.48 5.84
N PRO A 91 10.46 -0.28 5.31
CA PRO A 91 11.67 0.47 5.67
C PRO A 91 11.66 0.80 7.16
N GLU A 92 12.84 0.99 7.74
CA GLU A 92 12.90 1.52 9.10
C GLU A 92 12.22 2.88 9.17
N PRO A 93 11.40 3.14 10.20
CA PRO A 93 10.96 4.49 10.45
C PRO A 93 12.19 5.39 10.64
N PRO A 94 12.15 6.64 10.16
CA PRO A 94 13.21 7.58 10.46
C PRO A 94 13.42 7.64 11.99
N PRO A 95 14.68 7.82 12.45
CA PRO A 95 14.98 7.81 13.87
C PRO A 95 14.12 8.84 14.60
N ASN A 96 13.55 8.42 15.74
CA ASN A 96 12.69 9.29 16.53
C ASN A 96 13.55 10.40 17.15
N ARG A 97 13.33 11.64 16.69
CA ARG A 97 14.09 12.82 17.11
C ARG A 97 14.00 13.07 18.61
N ILE A 98 12.85 12.80 19.23
CA ILE A 98 12.66 12.89 20.68
C ILE A 98 13.62 11.90 21.35
N ASN A 99 13.73 10.67 20.85
CA ASN A 99 14.67 9.68 21.39
C ASN A 99 16.14 10.07 21.16
N GLU A 100 16.48 10.69 20.03
CA GLU A 100 17.82 11.22 19.78
C GLU A 100 18.17 12.34 20.76
N ILE A 101 17.28 13.32 20.92
CA ILE A 101 17.42 14.42 21.88
C ILE A 101 17.53 13.82 23.28
N LYS A 102 16.62 12.93 23.67
CA LYS A 102 16.63 12.28 24.98
C LYS A 102 17.95 11.55 25.26
N LYS A 103 18.49 10.84 24.27
CA LYS A 103 19.79 10.16 24.38
C LYS A 103 20.93 11.17 24.52
N GLN A 104 20.90 12.27 23.75
CA GLN A 104 21.88 13.33 23.83
C GLN A 104 21.85 14.03 25.20
N LEU A 105 20.66 14.40 25.68
CA LEU A 105 20.47 15.04 26.99
C LEU A 105 20.98 14.14 28.12
N ARG A 106 20.68 12.83 28.09
CA ARG A 106 21.26 11.86 29.03
C ARG A 106 22.78 11.86 29.00
N GLY A 107 23.37 11.80 27.81
CA GLY A 107 24.84 11.85 27.66
C GLY A 107 25.45 13.14 28.21
N GLN A 108 24.78 14.29 28.04
CA GLN A 108 25.21 15.57 28.60
C GLN A 108 25.14 15.59 30.13
N LEU A 109 24.07 15.04 30.73
CA LEU A 109 23.96 14.90 32.19
C LEU A 109 25.03 13.97 32.75
N ASP A 110 25.23 12.81 32.13
CA ASP A 110 26.23 11.82 32.56
C ASP A 110 27.66 12.40 32.51
N SER A 111 27.93 13.32 31.58
CA SER A 111 29.22 14.00 31.45
C SER A 111 29.47 15.13 32.46
N GLY A 112 28.43 15.59 33.17
CA GLY A 112 28.52 16.57 34.26
C GLY A 112 29.12 17.91 33.84
N GLY A 113 28.30 18.81 33.28
CA GLY A 113 28.79 20.14 32.88
C GLY A 113 27.78 21.08 32.23
N ASN A 114 26.54 20.64 31.95
CA ASN A 114 25.52 21.48 31.34
C ASN A 114 24.51 22.01 32.37
N VAL A 115 24.88 23.11 33.05
CA VAL A 115 24.06 23.78 34.09
C VAL A 115 22.71 24.27 33.53
N LEU A 116 22.67 24.64 32.24
CA LEU A 116 21.43 25.07 31.59
C LEU A 116 20.44 23.90 31.43
N LEU A 117 20.94 22.70 31.15
CA LEU A 117 20.12 21.50 31.08
C LEU A 117 19.57 21.11 32.46
N GLU A 118 20.39 21.19 33.51
CA GLU A 118 19.95 20.93 34.89
C GLU A 118 18.81 21.87 35.30
N HIS A 119 18.97 23.17 35.10
CA HIS A 119 17.91 24.16 35.36
C HIS A 119 16.67 23.99 34.47
N ALA A 120 16.82 23.50 33.25
CA ALA A 120 15.68 23.22 32.39
C ALA A 120 14.89 22.00 32.90
N LEU A 121 15.58 20.97 33.41
CA LEU A 121 14.94 19.78 33.99
C LEU A 121 14.21 20.08 35.29
N GLU A 122 14.69 21.02 36.12
CA GLU A 122 13.99 21.47 37.33
C GLU A 122 12.57 21.94 37.05
N ARG A 123 12.30 22.49 35.85
CA ARG A 123 10.96 22.94 35.44
C ARG A 123 10.00 21.80 35.08
N HIS A 124 10.52 20.60 34.91
CA HIS A 124 9.78 19.38 34.59
C HIS A 124 9.86 18.34 35.72
N ASN A 125 10.32 18.72 36.92
CA ASN A 125 10.54 17.79 38.04
C ASN A 125 9.28 17.04 38.49
N ASP A 126 8.10 17.61 38.26
CA ASP A 126 6.81 17.01 38.64
C ASP A 126 6.29 15.99 37.61
N ALA A 127 6.97 15.83 36.47
CA ALA A 127 6.60 14.88 35.42
C ALA A 127 7.08 13.46 35.70
N ASP A 128 6.35 12.45 35.23
CA ASP A 128 6.74 11.04 35.33
C ASP A 128 8.02 10.72 34.54
N ASP A 129 8.28 11.46 33.45
CA ASP A 129 9.50 11.37 32.63
C ASP A 129 10.00 12.78 32.24
N PRO A 130 10.64 13.51 33.19
CA PRO A 130 11.06 14.90 32.98
C PRO A 130 11.96 15.10 31.76
N LEU A 131 12.78 14.09 31.48
CA LEU A 131 13.73 14.10 30.36
C LEU A 131 13.04 13.78 29.03
N GLY A 132 11.97 12.98 29.06
CA GLY A 132 11.09 12.75 27.91
C GLY A 132 10.32 14.02 27.54
N GLU A 133 9.66 14.66 28.51
CA GLU A 133 8.92 15.91 28.27
C GLU A 133 9.83 17.03 27.78
N LEU A 134 11.02 17.21 28.38
CA LEU A 134 11.97 18.20 27.92
C LEU A 134 12.44 17.90 26.48
N ALA A 135 12.67 16.64 26.13
CA ALA A 135 13.03 16.25 24.77
C ALA A 135 11.91 16.53 23.76
N GLU A 136 10.65 16.30 24.12
CA GLU A 136 9.48 16.67 23.31
C GLU A 136 9.39 18.19 23.11
N ASN A 137 9.56 18.95 24.19
CA ASN A 137 9.55 20.41 24.15
C ASN A 137 10.65 20.97 23.24
N ILE A 138 11.89 20.47 23.37
CA ILE A 138 13.02 20.82 22.51
C ILE A 138 12.72 20.46 21.06
N SER A 139 12.18 19.27 20.80
CA SER A 139 11.85 18.83 19.45
C SER A 139 10.87 19.78 18.78
N PHE A 140 9.80 20.17 19.48
CA PHE A 140 8.81 21.12 18.97
C PHE A 140 9.39 22.52 18.74
N ARG A 141 10.14 23.05 19.71
CA ARG A 141 10.80 24.37 19.59
C ARG A 141 11.80 24.39 18.44
N LEU A 142 12.55 23.30 18.25
CA LEU A 142 13.51 23.17 17.17
C LEU A 142 12.83 23.20 15.79
N GLU A 143 11.73 22.46 15.64
CA GLU A 143 10.93 22.46 14.40
C GLU A 143 10.45 23.87 14.03
N VAL A 144 9.86 24.59 14.99
CA VAL A 144 9.40 25.97 14.78
C VAL A 144 10.57 26.91 14.48
N ALA A 145 11.65 26.85 15.28
CA ALA A 145 12.81 27.73 15.14
C ALA A 145 13.51 27.56 13.79
N GLN A 146 13.57 26.33 13.26
CA GLN A 146 14.13 26.06 11.94
C GLN A 146 13.25 26.60 10.80
N LEU A 147 11.92 26.53 10.95
CA LEU A 147 10.97 27.03 9.95
C LEU A 147 10.95 28.56 9.91
N GLU A 148 10.94 29.20 11.08
CA GLU A 148 10.94 30.66 11.23
C GLU A 148 12.35 31.29 11.10
N GLN A 149 13.39 30.46 11.02
CA GLN A 149 14.80 30.88 11.01
C GLN A 149 15.20 31.72 12.24
N ARG A 150 14.69 31.36 13.42
CA ARG A 150 14.97 32.06 14.68
C ARG A 150 16.35 31.69 15.22
N SER A 151 17.37 32.47 14.84
CA SER A 151 18.76 32.24 15.21
C SER A 151 19.03 32.31 16.72
N ASP A 152 18.29 33.15 17.44
CA ASP A 152 18.33 33.26 18.90
C ASP A 152 17.88 31.95 19.56
N GLU A 153 16.75 31.41 19.11
CA GLU A 153 16.16 30.18 19.63
C GLU A 153 17.05 28.97 19.32
N LEU A 154 17.58 28.88 18.10
CA LEU A 154 18.53 27.83 17.71
C LEU A 154 19.81 27.86 18.56
N THR A 155 20.28 29.04 18.92
CA THR A 155 21.47 29.19 19.80
C THR A 155 21.17 28.70 21.22
N GLN A 156 19.98 28.98 21.75
CA GLN A 156 19.56 28.47 23.06
C GLN A 156 19.41 26.95 23.05
N LEU A 157 18.81 26.39 22.00
CA LEU A 157 18.67 24.94 21.84
C LEU A 157 20.03 24.25 21.67
N ALA A 158 21.00 24.90 21.02
CA ALA A 158 22.38 24.41 20.89
C ALA A 158 23.05 24.31 22.26
N ALA A 159 22.95 25.38 23.07
CA ALA A 159 23.51 25.40 24.41
C ALA A 159 22.88 24.33 25.32
N LEU A 160 21.57 24.10 25.18
CA LEU A 160 20.83 23.15 26.01
C LEU A 160 21.09 21.69 25.62
N THR A 161 21.27 21.39 24.34
CA THR A 161 21.50 20.02 23.83
C THR A 161 22.99 19.66 23.70
N GLY A 162 23.87 20.66 23.67
CA GLY A 162 25.28 20.49 23.34
C GLY A 162 25.54 20.19 21.85
N TRP A 163 24.52 20.31 21.00
CA TRP A 163 24.67 20.16 19.55
C TRP A 163 25.16 21.45 18.90
N THR A 164 25.92 21.29 17.82
CA THR A 164 26.27 22.40 16.93
C THR A 164 25.05 22.91 16.17
N THR A 165 25.10 24.14 15.67
CA THR A 165 24.03 24.71 14.84
C THR A 165 23.79 23.87 13.58
N GLU A 166 24.85 23.27 13.02
CA GLU A 166 24.76 22.35 11.88
C GLU A 166 24.03 21.04 12.25
N GLU A 167 24.27 20.49 13.43
CA GLU A 167 23.57 19.31 13.94
C GLU A 167 22.10 19.59 14.27
N LEU A 168 21.80 20.80 14.73
CA LEU A 168 20.44 21.28 14.91
C LEU A 168 19.72 21.45 13.58
N HIS A 169 20.41 21.85 12.51
CA HIS A 169 19.84 22.00 11.16
C HIS A 169 19.74 20.69 10.35
N ARG A 170 20.17 19.55 10.90
CA ARG A 170 19.91 18.25 10.26
C ARG A 170 18.40 18.07 10.09
N PRO A 171 17.93 17.43 9.00
CA PRO A 171 16.50 17.19 8.78
C PRO A 171 15.89 16.52 10.02
N THR A 172 15.02 17.25 10.70
CA THR A 172 14.65 17.08 12.12
C THR A 172 13.39 16.27 12.32
N SER A 173 12.46 16.36 11.38
CA SER A 173 11.15 15.76 11.57
C SER A 173 11.13 14.32 11.08
N GLN A 174 10.80 13.39 11.98
CA GLN A 174 10.33 12.03 11.67
C GLN A 174 9.30 12.03 10.52
N HIS A 175 8.53 13.11 10.42
CA HIS A 175 7.43 13.28 9.49
C HIS A 175 7.80 14.09 8.22
N GLY A 176 8.72 15.04 8.30
CA GLY A 176 9.00 15.99 7.21
C GLY A 176 7.97 17.11 7.17
N TYR A 177 8.37 18.32 6.77
CA TYR A 177 7.39 19.26 6.23
C TYR A 177 7.07 18.90 4.79
N TRP A 178 5.84 19.15 4.38
CA TRP A 178 5.39 18.93 3.02
C TRP A 178 4.65 20.14 2.53
N LEU A 179 4.97 20.60 1.34
CA LEU A 179 4.16 21.56 0.62
C LEU A 179 3.11 20.77 -0.17
N LEU A 180 1.83 21.07 0.04
CA LEU A 180 0.71 20.49 -0.67
C LEU A 180 -0.02 21.60 -1.43
N ILE A 181 -0.15 21.43 -2.74
CA ILE A 181 -0.88 22.30 -3.64
C ILE A 181 -2.09 21.53 -4.14
N ILE A 182 -3.27 22.08 -3.92
CA ILE A 182 -4.54 21.50 -4.38
C ILE A 182 -5.06 22.40 -5.50
N ASN A 183 -5.29 21.84 -6.67
CA ASN A 183 -5.82 22.54 -7.83
C ASN A 183 -7.15 21.88 -8.22
N THR A 184 -8.24 22.62 -8.12
CA THR A 184 -9.57 22.18 -8.53
C THR A 184 -10.11 23.17 -9.54
N TYR A 185 -10.12 22.80 -10.82
CA TYR A 185 -10.71 23.57 -11.93
C TYR A 185 -10.64 25.11 -11.76
N GLY A 186 -9.41 25.66 -11.80
CA GLY A 186 -9.18 27.11 -11.74
C GLY A 186 -9.10 27.70 -10.33
N HIS A 187 -9.47 26.95 -9.29
CA HIS A 187 -9.15 27.28 -7.90
C HIS A 187 -7.86 26.58 -7.46
N ARG A 188 -6.96 27.31 -6.81
CA ARG A 188 -5.71 26.78 -6.30
C ARG A 188 -5.54 27.15 -4.83
N GLU A 189 -5.32 26.13 -4.02
CA GLU A 189 -4.98 26.22 -2.61
C GLU A 189 -3.55 25.72 -2.41
N THR A 190 -2.83 26.30 -1.45
CA THR A 190 -1.46 25.90 -1.12
C THR A 190 -1.30 25.93 0.38
N GLN A 191 -0.86 24.81 0.95
CA GLN A 191 -0.68 24.65 2.39
C GLN A 191 0.62 23.90 2.70
N MET A 192 1.23 24.22 3.84
CA MET A 192 2.30 23.42 4.41
C MET A 192 1.72 22.49 5.47
N VAL A 193 2.04 21.21 5.39
CA VAL A 193 1.58 20.18 6.32
C VAL A 193 2.74 19.43 6.93
N LEU A 194 2.54 18.89 8.14
CA LEU A 194 3.54 18.10 8.85
C LEU A 194 3.27 16.61 8.60
N GLY A 195 4.18 15.97 7.88
CA GLY A 195 4.13 14.53 7.64
C GLY A 195 3.45 14.08 6.35
N VAL A 196 4.01 13.00 5.80
CA VAL A 196 3.41 12.27 4.68
C VAL A 196 2.03 11.70 5.03
N SER A 197 1.78 11.41 6.31
CA SER A 197 0.47 10.97 6.80
C SER A 197 -0.60 12.04 6.60
N GLU A 198 -0.27 13.31 6.85
CA GLU A 198 -1.21 14.42 6.66
C GLU A 198 -1.44 14.68 5.18
N VAL A 199 -0.39 14.62 4.35
CA VAL A 199 -0.54 14.65 2.88
C VAL A 199 -1.50 13.56 2.42
N ARG A 200 -1.31 12.32 2.88
CA ARG A 200 -2.19 11.20 2.54
C ARG A 200 -3.62 11.48 3.01
N TYR A 201 -3.81 11.87 4.26
CA TYR A 201 -5.12 12.20 4.80
C TYR A 201 -5.86 13.23 3.93
N GLN A 202 -5.23 14.37 3.66
CA GLN A 202 -5.78 15.43 2.81
C GLN A 202 -6.13 14.93 1.40
N VAL A 203 -5.21 14.22 0.74
CA VAL A 203 -5.44 13.66 -0.61
C VAL A 203 -6.62 12.68 -0.60
N THR A 204 -6.66 11.77 0.37
CA THR A 204 -7.71 10.73 0.45
C THR A 204 -9.07 11.32 0.80
N THR A 205 -9.16 12.23 1.77
CA THR A 205 -10.41 12.84 2.21
C THR A 205 -10.97 13.81 1.16
N GLU A 206 -10.17 14.75 0.67
CA GLU A 206 -10.62 15.71 -0.34
C GLU A 206 -10.78 15.06 -1.72
N GLY A 207 -10.00 14.01 -2.00
CA GLY A 207 -10.13 13.21 -3.20
C GLY A 207 -11.42 12.41 -3.21
N ALA A 208 -11.74 11.70 -2.13
CA ALA A 208 -12.97 10.90 -2.02
C ALA A 208 -14.21 11.80 -2.15
N LYS A 209 -14.27 12.91 -1.41
CA LYS A 209 -15.37 13.89 -1.54
C LYS A 209 -15.57 14.37 -2.97
N TRP A 210 -14.48 14.63 -3.70
CA TRP A 210 -14.56 15.10 -5.08
C TRP A 210 -15.03 14.01 -6.04
N LEU A 211 -14.55 12.78 -5.87
CA LEU A 211 -14.96 11.61 -6.65
C LEU A 211 -16.43 11.27 -6.42
N ASP A 212 -16.89 11.29 -5.18
CA ASP A 212 -18.29 11.03 -4.81
C ASP A 212 -19.25 12.11 -5.34
N ALA A 213 -18.74 13.32 -5.63
CA ALA A 213 -19.49 14.43 -6.21
C ALA A 213 -19.52 14.43 -7.76
N LEU A 214 -18.90 13.44 -8.41
CA LEU A 214 -19.01 13.26 -9.85
C LEU A 214 -20.41 12.76 -10.21
N SER A 215 -20.93 13.26 -11.33
CA SER A 215 -22.18 12.79 -11.92
C SER A 215 -22.00 11.46 -12.66
N GLU A 216 -20.79 11.26 -13.18
CA GLU A 216 -20.34 10.06 -13.87
C GLU A 216 -20.00 8.96 -12.86
N SER A 217 -20.31 7.72 -13.22
CA SER A 217 -19.91 6.55 -12.43
C SER A 217 -18.44 6.22 -12.61
N ASP A 218 -17.84 6.48 -13.77
CA ASP A 218 -16.44 6.18 -13.97
C ASP A 218 -15.55 7.33 -13.48
N ALA A 219 -14.50 6.96 -12.75
CA ALA A 219 -13.45 7.88 -12.33
C ALA A 219 -12.07 7.34 -12.68
N ARG A 220 -11.15 8.28 -12.93
CA ARG A 220 -9.72 8.01 -13.11
C ARG A 220 -8.89 8.71 -12.05
N VAL A 221 -7.93 7.97 -11.49
CA VAL A 221 -6.88 8.49 -10.61
C VAL A 221 -5.51 8.14 -11.18
N GLU A 222 -4.67 9.15 -11.39
CA GLU A 222 -3.31 8.98 -11.89
C GLU A 222 -2.29 9.53 -10.88
N LEU A 223 -1.36 8.70 -10.46
CA LEU A 223 -0.25 9.04 -9.58
C LEU A 223 1.03 9.13 -10.43
N SER A 224 1.82 10.18 -10.21
CA SER A 224 3.09 10.38 -10.94
C SER A 224 4.17 10.98 -10.05
N GLU A 225 5.42 10.65 -10.33
CA GLU A 225 6.61 11.18 -9.66
C GLU A 225 7.47 11.93 -10.68
N ASP A 226 7.48 13.26 -10.58
CA ASP A 226 8.39 14.17 -11.28
C ASP A 226 9.38 14.73 -10.25
N ALA A 227 10.32 13.88 -9.80
CA ALA A 227 11.15 14.15 -8.63
C ALA A 227 11.76 15.58 -8.63
N PRO A 228 11.65 16.34 -7.52
CA PRO A 228 11.21 15.90 -6.19
C PRO A 228 9.68 15.89 -5.98
N TRP A 229 8.90 16.28 -6.98
CA TRP A 229 7.45 16.42 -6.89
C TRP A 229 6.72 15.09 -7.09
N LEU A 230 5.63 14.92 -6.34
CA LEU A 230 4.66 13.85 -6.48
C LEU A 230 3.32 14.47 -6.84
N ARG A 231 2.56 13.82 -7.72
CA ARG A 231 1.24 14.29 -8.13
C ARG A 231 0.19 13.19 -8.08
N VAL A 232 -1.03 13.58 -7.74
CA VAL A 232 -2.24 12.76 -7.84
C VAL A 232 -3.27 13.57 -8.62
N LEU A 233 -3.64 13.08 -9.80
CA LEU A 233 -4.64 13.67 -10.67
C LEU A 233 -5.92 12.84 -10.63
N LEU A 234 -7.05 13.49 -10.42
CA LEU A 234 -8.38 12.91 -10.39
C LEU A 234 -9.20 13.54 -11.52
N GLN A 235 -9.80 12.73 -12.38
CA GLN A 235 -10.55 13.19 -13.54
C GLN A 235 -11.67 12.20 -13.94
N PRO A 236 -12.83 12.68 -14.42
CA PRO A 236 -13.78 11.82 -15.11
C PRO A 236 -13.20 11.46 -16.49
N PRO A 237 -13.33 10.20 -16.96
CA PRO A 237 -12.78 9.79 -18.25
C PRO A 237 -13.37 10.57 -19.44
N SER A 238 -14.63 10.99 -19.35
CA SER A 238 -15.36 11.70 -20.42
C SER A 238 -15.02 13.19 -20.52
N HIS A 239 -14.58 13.83 -19.42
CA HIS A 239 -14.35 15.27 -19.36
C HIS A 239 -13.01 15.63 -18.71
N PRO A 240 -11.86 15.44 -19.40
CA PRO A 240 -10.53 15.66 -18.82
C PRO A 240 -10.25 17.09 -18.32
N ARG A 241 -11.03 18.08 -18.79
CA ARG A 241 -10.92 19.47 -18.32
C ARG A 241 -11.45 19.65 -16.90
N ARG A 242 -12.35 18.80 -16.42
CA ARG A 242 -12.86 18.81 -15.05
C ARG A 242 -11.95 17.92 -14.20
N PHE A 243 -11.00 18.51 -13.50
CA PHE A 243 -10.04 17.73 -12.71
C PHE A 243 -9.83 18.31 -11.31
N LYS A 244 -9.33 17.45 -10.44
CA LYS A 244 -8.70 17.82 -9.17
C LYS A 244 -7.29 17.25 -9.16
N GLU A 245 -6.31 18.08 -8.85
CA GLU A 245 -4.90 17.69 -8.79
C GLU A 245 -4.33 18.04 -7.43
N PHE A 246 -3.60 17.09 -6.84
CA PHE A 246 -2.78 17.29 -5.66
C PHE A 246 -1.32 17.19 -6.08
N SER A 247 -0.56 18.28 -5.95
CA SER A 247 0.88 18.29 -6.14
C SER A 247 1.56 18.49 -4.80
N PHE A 248 2.50 17.61 -4.43
CA PHE A 248 3.18 17.69 -3.15
C PHE A 248 4.66 17.37 -3.23
N VAL A 249 5.43 18.00 -2.35
CA VAL A 249 6.88 17.86 -2.27
C VAL A 249 7.34 17.91 -0.82
N ARG A 250 8.33 17.10 -0.47
CA ARG A 250 8.95 17.13 0.85
C ARG A 250 9.83 18.37 0.95
N CYS A 251 9.76 19.03 2.10
CA CYS A 251 10.47 20.24 2.40
C CYS A 251 11.44 20.00 3.57
N ALA A 252 12.66 20.52 3.44
CA ALA A 252 13.65 20.52 4.51
C ALA A 252 14.07 21.97 4.81
N PRO A 253 13.94 22.44 6.07
CA PRO A 253 14.50 23.72 6.45
C PRO A 253 16.02 23.66 6.35
N SER A 254 16.62 24.73 5.83
CA SER A 254 18.06 24.89 5.71
C SER A 254 18.43 26.35 5.98
N ILE A 255 19.73 26.62 6.17
CA ILE A 255 20.26 27.98 6.36
C ILE A 255 19.72 28.96 5.29
N PRO A 256 19.76 28.67 3.97
CA PRO A 256 19.21 29.57 2.96
C PRO A 256 17.67 29.62 2.86
N GLY A 257 16.94 28.81 3.63
CA GLY A 257 15.47 28.73 3.56
C GLY A 257 14.95 27.31 3.45
N LEU A 258 13.66 27.20 3.12
CA LEU A 258 13.00 25.91 2.89
C LEU A 258 13.43 25.33 1.53
N GLN A 259 14.03 24.15 1.53
CA GLN A 259 14.49 23.45 0.33
C GLN A 259 13.54 22.32 -0.03
N TRP A 260 13.29 22.14 -1.32
CA TRP A 260 12.58 20.97 -1.83
C TRP A 260 13.52 19.79 -1.89
N VAL A 261 13.15 18.70 -1.24
CA VAL A 261 13.96 17.50 -1.15
C VAL A 261 13.19 16.30 -1.67
N LYS A 262 13.93 15.27 -2.11
CA LYS A 262 13.30 14.02 -2.53
C LYS A 262 12.62 13.35 -1.33
N PRO A 263 11.47 12.69 -1.54
CA PRO A 263 10.87 11.79 -0.55
C PRO A 263 11.88 10.73 -0.08
N THR A 264 11.83 10.40 1.20
CA THR A 264 12.58 9.29 1.78
C THR A 264 11.94 7.94 1.39
N GLU A 265 12.65 6.83 1.61
CA GLU A 265 12.08 5.49 1.40
C GLU A 265 10.87 5.23 2.31
N TRP A 266 10.87 5.78 3.52
CA TRP A 266 9.71 5.70 4.42
C TRP A 266 8.50 6.43 3.84
N ASP A 267 8.70 7.62 3.28
CA ASP A 267 7.62 8.37 2.63
C ASP A 267 7.05 7.62 1.44
N ARG A 268 7.93 7.09 0.59
CA ARG A 268 7.52 6.27 -0.56
C ARG A 268 6.76 5.04 -0.12
N TRP A 269 7.19 4.37 0.95
CA TRP A 269 6.46 3.24 1.49
C TRP A 269 5.12 3.65 2.10
N SER A 270 5.03 4.80 2.77
CA SER A 270 3.75 5.32 3.30
C SER A 270 2.75 5.64 2.19
N LEU A 271 3.23 6.19 1.07
CA LEU A 271 2.42 6.54 -0.09
C LEU A 271 2.06 5.34 -0.97
N ASN A 272 2.94 4.34 -1.10
CA ASN A 272 2.76 3.17 -1.97
C ASN A 272 2.35 1.88 -1.25
N GLY A 273 2.41 1.88 0.08
CA GLY A 273 2.20 0.69 0.89
C GLY A 273 0.74 0.23 0.91
N PRO A 274 0.43 -0.78 1.74
CA PRO A 274 -0.93 -1.32 1.85
C PRO A 274 -1.99 -0.26 2.21
N PHE A 275 -1.60 0.76 2.98
CA PHE A 275 -2.45 1.89 3.36
C PHE A 275 -2.10 3.16 2.57
N GLY A 276 -1.53 2.99 1.38
CA GLY A 276 -1.07 4.07 0.52
C GLY A 276 -2.14 4.61 -0.43
N LEU A 277 -1.76 5.60 -1.22
CA LEU A 277 -2.61 6.27 -2.18
C LEU A 277 -3.05 5.36 -3.33
N VAL A 278 -2.26 4.35 -3.71
CA VAL A 278 -2.65 3.40 -4.78
C VAL A 278 -3.80 2.49 -4.34
N ASN A 279 -3.78 2.02 -3.07
CA ASN A 279 -4.86 1.21 -2.53
C ASN A 279 -6.14 2.04 -2.39
N TRP A 280 -6.03 3.24 -1.83
CA TRP A 280 -7.14 4.20 -1.80
C TRP A 280 -7.69 4.50 -3.20
N ALA A 281 -6.84 4.79 -4.18
CA ALA A 281 -7.27 5.04 -5.56
C ALA A 281 -8.05 3.84 -6.13
N SER A 282 -7.61 2.61 -5.83
CA SER A 282 -8.26 1.38 -6.28
C SER A 282 -9.63 1.14 -5.65
N GLN A 283 -9.90 1.74 -4.50
CA GLN A 283 -11.19 1.68 -3.79
C GLN A 283 -12.19 2.74 -4.27
N HIS A 284 -11.71 3.84 -4.87
CA HIS A 284 -12.55 4.98 -5.23
C HIS A 284 -12.63 5.26 -6.74
N ALA A 285 -11.77 4.66 -7.55
CA ALA A 285 -11.75 4.85 -9.00
C ALA A 285 -11.71 3.54 -9.77
N ASN A 286 -12.14 3.63 -11.03
CA ASN A 286 -12.22 2.51 -11.96
C ASN A 286 -10.92 2.35 -12.75
N PHE A 287 -10.28 3.48 -13.06
CA PHE A 287 -9.03 3.54 -13.79
C PHE A 287 -7.95 4.12 -12.88
N VAL A 288 -6.95 3.31 -12.54
CA VAL A 288 -5.88 3.69 -11.64
C VAL A 288 -4.54 3.52 -12.33
N LYS A 289 -3.74 4.58 -12.28
CA LYS A 289 -2.32 4.55 -12.63
C LYS A 289 -1.51 4.87 -11.38
N GLY A 290 -0.79 3.89 -10.83
CA GLY A 290 0.14 4.08 -9.72
C GLY A 290 1.42 4.82 -10.14
N PHE A 291 2.30 5.06 -9.17
CA PHE A 291 3.57 5.76 -9.42
C PHE A 291 4.53 4.99 -10.37
N LYS A 292 4.32 3.69 -10.58
CA LYS A 292 5.12 2.88 -11.52
C LYS A 292 4.33 2.68 -12.81
N ALA A 293 5.05 2.62 -13.94
CA ALA A 293 4.45 2.36 -15.25
C ALA A 293 3.73 0.99 -15.35
N GLU A 294 4.10 0.04 -14.50
CA GLU A 294 3.46 -1.27 -14.40
C GLU A 294 2.06 -1.19 -13.76
N ASP A 295 1.82 -0.12 -12.99
CA ASP A 295 0.66 0.06 -12.12
C ASP A 295 -0.52 0.73 -12.84
N GLU A 296 -0.74 0.41 -14.11
CA GLU A 296 -1.86 0.96 -14.90
C GLU A 296 -2.93 -0.11 -15.14
N TRP A 297 -4.13 0.15 -14.61
CA TRP A 297 -5.25 -0.80 -14.59
C TRP A 297 -6.62 -0.10 -14.63
N PRO A 298 -7.65 -0.77 -15.19
CA PRO A 298 -7.54 -1.87 -16.14
C PRO A 298 -7.01 -1.36 -17.49
N ARG A 299 -6.29 -2.20 -18.23
CA ARG A 299 -5.81 -1.84 -19.58
C ARG A 299 -6.82 -2.14 -20.66
N ASP A 300 -7.62 -3.18 -20.46
CA ASP A 300 -8.67 -3.62 -21.38
C ASP A 300 -9.90 -4.10 -20.60
N LEU A 301 -11.01 -3.38 -20.76
CA LEU A 301 -12.28 -3.71 -20.10
C LEU A 301 -12.89 -5.03 -20.58
N GLY A 302 -12.62 -5.47 -21.82
CA GLY A 302 -13.11 -6.75 -22.35
C GLY A 302 -12.45 -7.97 -21.71
N ARG A 303 -11.32 -7.76 -21.02
CA ARG A 303 -10.56 -8.80 -20.32
C ARG A 303 -10.85 -8.84 -18.82
N LEU A 304 -11.75 -7.99 -18.34
CA LEU A 304 -12.17 -8.04 -16.95
C LEU A 304 -12.92 -9.33 -16.65
N ARG A 305 -12.71 -9.87 -15.44
CA ARG A 305 -13.34 -11.09 -14.92
C ARG A 305 -13.60 -10.92 -13.43
N LEU A 306 -14.54 -11.70 -12.90
CA LEU A 306 -14.70 -11.85 -11.46
C LEU A 306 -14.02 -13.14 -11.01
N GLN A 307 -13.01 -13.00 -10.16
CA GLN A 307 -12.33 -14.15 -9.57
C GLN A 307 -12.96 -14.46 -8.22
N VAL A 308 -13.45 -15.69 -8.06
CA VAL A 308 -13.96 -16.22 -6.79
C VAL A 308 -12.89 -17.11 -6.17
N ARG A 309 -12.48 -16.77 -4.95
CA ARG A 309 -11.48 -17.50 -4.17
C ARG A 309 -12.09 -17.99 -2.87
N GLN A 310 -11.62 -19.13 -2.38
CA GLN A 310 -11.99 -19.67 -1.07
C GLN A 310 -10.75 -19.66 -0.17
N TRP A 311 -10.94 -19.23 1.08
CA TRP A 311 -9.93 -19.36 2.09
C TRP A 311 -9.75 -20.83 2.48
N VAL A 312 -8.52 -21.31 2.51
CA VAL A 312 -8.16 -22.67 2.89
C VAL A 312 -7.15 -22.59 4.02
N LYS A 313 -7.43 -23.31 5.11
CA LYS A 313 -6.51 -23.40 6.23
C LYS A 313 -5.23 -24.11 5.79
N PRO A 314 -4.05 -23.47 5.85
CA PRO A 314 -2.81 -24.13 5.49
C PRO A 314 -2.48 -25.24 6.49
N GLU A 315 -2.02 -26.39 5.99
CA GLU A 315 -1.62 -27.54 6.83
C GLU A 315 -0.47 -27.19 7.78
N ASN A 316 0.40 -26.23 7.39
CA ASN A 316 1.49 -25.70 8.21
C ASN A 316 1.39 -24.16 8.30
N ALA A 317 0.68 -23.66 9.31
CA ALA A 317 0.42 -22.23 9.50
C ALA A 317 1.70 -21.36 9.57
N ASP A 318 2.80 -21.91 10.08
CA ASP A 318 4.05 -21.18 10.35
C ASP A 318 4.91 -20.95 9.10
N THR A 319 4.59 -21.58 7.96
CA THR A 319 5.40 -21.49 6.72
C THR A 319 4.62 -21.15 5.47
N ALA A 320 3.28 -21.11 5.55
CA ALA A 320 2.43 -20.83 4.40
C ALA A 320 2.44 -19.33 4.06
N GLU A 321 2.72 -19.00 2.80
CA GLU A 321 2.55 -17.64 2.30
C GLU A 321 1.04 -17.31 2.23
N ASP A 322 0.68 -16.03 2.33
CA ASP A 322 -0.73 -15.61 2.32
C ASP A 322 -1.44 -15.99 0.99
N SER A 323 -0.70 -16.19 -0.10
CA SER A 323 -1.22 -16.73 -1.36
C SER A 323 -1.68 -18.19 -1.26
N ASP A 324 -1.04 -18.99 -0.41
CA ASP A 324 -1.36 -20.41 -0.20
C ASP A 324 -2.66 -20.61 0.58
N ARG A 325 -3.09 -19.55 1.27
CA ARG A 325 -4.33 -19.53 2.07
C ARG A 325 -5.58 -19.29 1.23
N TRP A 326 -5.45 -19.06 -0.08
CA TRP A 326 -6.57 -18.71 -0.95
C TRP A 326 -6.56 -19.52 -2.24
N LYS A 327 -7.47 -20.49 -2.33
CA LYS A 327 -7.67 -21.32 -3.52
C LYS A 327 -8.63 -20.66 -4.49
N ASN A 328 -8.28 -20.61 -5.78
CA ASN A 328 -9.20 -20.16 -6.81
C ASN A 328 -10.28 -21.21 -7.04
N ILE A 329 -11.55 -20.80 -6.97
CA ILE A 329 -12.72 -21.66 -7.17
C ILE A 329 -13.31 -21.44 -8.56
N ALA A 330 -13.42 -20.18 -8.98
CA ALA A 330 -13.96 -19.84 -10.28
C ALA A 330 -13.36 -18.53 -10.84
N VAL A 331 -13.42 -18.40 -12.15
CA VAL A 331 -13.17 -17.17 -12.89
C VAL A 331 -14.37 -16.94 -13.78
N HIS A 332 -15.23 -16.03 -13.38
CA HIS A 332 -16.49 -15.74 -14.05
C HIS A 332 -16.30 -14.66 -15.11
N LYS A 333 -16.76 -14.94 -16.33
CA LYS A 333 -16.62 -14.05 -17.49
C LYS A 333 -17.85 -13.17 -17.72
N GLY A 334 -18.97 -13.49 -17.07
CA GLY A 334 -20.27 -12.89 -17.38
C GLY A 334 -20.62 -13.00 -18.86
N CYS A 335 -21.49 -12.12 -19.33
CA CYS A 335 -21.95 -12.05 -20.72
C CYS A 335 -21.17 -11.02 -21.56
N LEU A 336 -19.88 -10.80 -21.28
CA LEU A 336 -19.10 -9.72 -21.92
C LEU A 336 -18.99 -9.83 -23.45
N ASP A 337 -19.07 -11.04 -23.99
CA ASP A 337 -18.96 -11.30 -25.44
C ASP A 337 -20.24 -10.96 -26.22
N GLU A 338 -21.36 -10.70 -25.53
CA GLU A 338 -22.67 -10.47 -26.14
C GLU A 338 -22.94 -8.99 -26.47
N TYR A 339 -21.95 -8.09 -26.29
CA TYR A 339 -22.20 -6.64 -26.31
C TYR A 339 -22.04 -5.95 -27.66
N PRO A 340 -23.08 -5.23 -28.14
CA PRO A 340 -22.95 -4.29 -29.26
C PRO A 340 -21.97 -3.16 -28.92
N ASP A 341 -21.05 -2.89 -29.84
CA ASP A 341 -20.05 -1.80 -29.68
C ASP A 341 -20.69 -0.42 -29.55
N GLU A 342 -21.88 -0.21 -30.16
CA GLU A 342 -22.62 1.05 -30.11
C GLU A 342 -23.08 1.41 -28.69
N ILE A 343 -23.57 0.43 -27.93
CA ILE A 343 -23.99 0.65 -26.54
C ILE A 343 -22.77 1.01 -25.68
N ARG A 344 -21.65 0.30 -25.86
CA ARG A 344 -20.39 0.58 -25.16
C ARG A 344 -19.87 1.99 -25.47
N ALA A 345 -19.93 2.42 -26.73
CA ALA A 345 -19.53 3.76 -27.14
C ALA A 345 -20.37 4.88 -26.48
N ASN A 346 -21.68 4.67 -26.32
CA ASN A 346 -22.56 5.62 -25.65
C ASN A 346 -22.22 5.77 -24.16
N PHE A 347 -22.04 4.64 -23.46
CA PHE A 347 -21.66 4.67 -22.04
C PHE A 347 -20.25 5.22 -21.83
N ARG A 348 -19.31 4.96 -22.76
CA ARG A 348 -17.97 5.57 -22.74
C ARG A 348 -18.04 7.09 -22.84
N THR A 349 -18.86 7.60 -23.76
CA THR A 349 -19.06 9.04 -23.93
C THR A 349 -19.68 9.67 -22.69
N ALA A 350 -20.58 8.96 -22.01
CA ALA A 350 -21.19 9.38 -20.76
C ALA A 350 -20.29 9.19 -19.52
N GLY A 351 -19.14 8.52 -19.64
CA GLY A 351 -18.25 8.21 -18.51
C GLY A 351 -18.80 7.12 -17.58
N ASN A 352 -19.44 6.08 -18.13
CA ASN A 352 -20.09 5.01 -17.37
C ASN A 352 -19.79 3.60 -17.95
N GLU A 353 -18.73 3.48 -18.77
CA GLU A 353 -18.39 2.23 -19.46
C GLU A 353 -17.95 1.14 -18.47
N HIS A 354 -17.15 1.49 -17.46
CA HIS A 354 -16.69 0.50 -16.49
C HIS A 354 -17.85 0.00 -15.63
N SER A 355 -18.73 0.89 -15.15
CA SER A 355 -19.93 0.49 -14.40
C SER A 355 -20.86 -0.44 -15.21
N LEU A 356 -20.99 -0.19 -16.51
CA LEU A 356 -21.73 -1.06 -17.42
C LEU A 356 -21.08 -2.46 -17.51
N VAL A 357 -19.77 -2.50 -17.71
CA VAL A 357 -18.99 -3.75 -17.81
C VAL A 357 -19.06 -4.56 -16.51
N THR A 358 -18.90 -3.93 -15.35
CA THR A 358 -19.04 -4.63 -14.05
C THR A 358 -20.48 -5.09 -13.82
N ASN A 359 -21.46 -4.25 -14.18
CA ASN A 359 -22.86 -4.57 -14.47
C ASN A 359 -23.03 -6.03 -14.93
N TRP A 360 -22.52 -6.23 -16.13
CA TRP A 360 -22.67 -7.46 -16.90
C TRP A 360 -21.77 -8.60 -16.47
N LEU A 361 -20.58 -8.29 -15.96
CA LEU A 361 -19.72 -9.30 -15.34
C LEU A 361 -20.42 -9.99 -14.18
N THR A 362 -21.24 -9.27 -13.44
CA THR A 362 -21.94 -9.83 -12.29
C THR A 362 -23.21 -10.59 -12.66
N SER A 363 -23.68 -10.51 -13.92
CA SER A 363 -24.80 -11.30 -14.43
C SER A 363 -24.45 -12.79 -14.44
N GLY A 364 -25.39 -13.66 -14.04
CA GLY A 364 -25.18 -15.11 -13.96
C GLY A 364 -24.28 -15.57 -12.81
N LEU A 365 -23.51 -14.68 -12.16
CA LEU A 365 -22.57 -15.03 -11.09
C LEU A 365 -23.23 -15.82 -9.95
N TRP A 366 -24.47 -15.45 -9.60
CA TRP A 366 -25.24 -16.15 -8.58
C TRP A 366 -25.50 -17.59 -9.00
N ASP A 367 -26.20 -17.79 -10.12
CA ASP A 367 -26.66 -19.11 -10.56
C ASP A 367 -25.49 -20.03 -10.94
N ASP A 368 -24.50 -19.50 -11.65
CA ASP A 368 -23.40 -20.28 -12.24
C ASP A 368 -22.34 -20.70 -11.21
N VAL A 369 -22.14 -19.89 -10.16
CA VAL A 369 -21.00 -20.06 -9.24
C VAL A 369 -21.41 -20.09 -7.78
N LEU A 370 -22.18 -19.11 -7.31
CA LEU A 370 -22.37 -18.89 -5.87
C LEU A 370 -23.50 -19.73 -5.27
N ALA A 371 -24.64 -19.86 -5.97
CA ALA A 371 -25.80 -20.61 -5.50
C ALA A 371 -25.45 -22.06 -5.10
N PRO A 372 -24.69 -22.84 -5.90
CA PRO A 372 -24.27 -24.19 -5.50
C PRO A 372 -23.39 -24.23 -4.25
N LEU A 373 -22.65 -23.15 -3.96
CA LEU A 373 -21.73 -23.06 -2.82
C LEU A 373 -22.42 -22.59 -1.54
N LEU A 374 -23.41 -21.70 -1.66
CA LEU A 374 -24.01 -20.98 -0.53
C LEU A 374 -25.35 -21.56 -0.08
N ILE A 375 -26.22 -21.99 -1.01
CA ILE A 375 -27.56 -22.54 -0.71
C ILE A 375 -27.54 -23.76 0.25
N PRO A 376 -26.54 -24.66 0.23
CA PRO A 376 -26.50 -25.79 1.16
C PRO A 376 -26.42 -25.41 2.65
N ILE A 377 -26.13 -24.14 2.97
CA ILE A 377 -25.98 -23.62 4.33
C ILE A 377 -27.04 -22.54 4.57
N PRO A 378 -27.69 -22.48 5.76
CA PRO A 378 -28.71 -21.46 6.06
C PRO A 378 -28.24 -20.02 5.82
N ALA A 379 -29.12 -19.18 5.30
CA ALA A 379 -28.84 -17.81 4.85
C ALA A 379 -28.39 -16.95 6.04
N ASP A 380 -29.05 -17.11 7.19
CA ASP A 380 -28.74 -16.40 8.42
C ASP A 380 -27.30 -16.65 8.91
N TRP A 381 -26.68 -17.76 8.47
CA TRP A 381 -25.31 -18.11 8.84
C TRP A 381 -24.29 -17.42 7.95
N TRP A 382 -24.69 -16.85 6.82
CA TRP A 382 -23.80 -16.10 5.96
C TRP A 382 -23.77 -14.62 6.34
N SER A 383 -22.59 -14.03 6.18
CA SER A 383 -22.37 -12.59 6.12
C SER A 383 -21.76 -12.27 4.76
N ILE A 384 -22.39 -11.35 4.04
CA ILE A 384 -21.95 -10.86 2.74
C ILE A 384 -21.72 -9.36 2.89
N GLU A 385 -20.48 -8.93 2.71
CA GLU A 385 -20.07 -7.54 2.91
C GLU A 385 -19.12 -7.08 1.81
N ALA A 386 -19.20 -5.79 1.46
CA ALA A 386 -18.16 -5.16 0.67
C ALA A 386 -16.88 -5.05 1.49
N SER A 387 -15.75 -5.13 0.79
CA SER A 387 -14.41 -4.96 1.33
C SER A 387 -13.62 -4.06 0.37
N ASP A 388 -12.49 -3.54 0.85
CA ASP A 388 -11.52 -2.70 0.15
C ASP A 388 -11.10 -3.16 -1.26
N SER A 389 -11.30 -4.42 -1.63
CA SER A 389 -10.92 -4.95 -2.95
C SER A 389 -11.93 -5.93 -3.56
N GLY A 390 -13.19 -5.87 -3.11
CA GLY A 390 -14.26 -6.70 -3.64
C GLY A 390 -15.31 -7.08 -2.60
N VAL A 391 -15.84 -8.30 -2.69
CA VAL A 391 -16.91 -8.79 -1.81
C VAL A 391 -16.42 -9.97 -1.00
N ARG A 392 -16.56 -9.89 0.33
CA ARG A 392 -16.28 -10.98 1.25
C ARG A 392 -17.58 -11.68 1.63
N ILE A 393 -17.55 -13.01 1.55
CA ILE A 393 -18.66 -13.88 1.94
C ILE A 393 -18.12 -14.84 2.98
N HIS A 394 -18.64 -14.84 4.20
CA HIS A 394 -18.14 -15.72 5.26
C HIS A 394 -19.27 -16.22 6.14
N THR A 395 -19.09 -17.41 6.70
CA THR A 395 -20.02 -17.92 7.71
C THR A 395 -19.78 -17.20 9.04
N LYS A 396 -20.86 -16.76 9.70
CA LYS A 396 -20.85 -16.30 11.09
C LYS A 396 -20.47 -17.46 12.02
N SER A 397 -19.93 -17.14 13.20
CA SER A 397 -19.59 -18.15 14.21
C SER A 397 -20.82 -19.00 14.56
N VAL A 398 -20.71 -20.30 14.34
CA VAL A 398 -21.75 -21.30 14.61
C VAL A 398 -21.30 -22.23 15.73
N THR A 399 -22.25 -22.82 16.45
CA THR A 399 -21.92 -23.78 17.50
C THR A 399 -21.30 -25.05 16.90
N SER A 400 -20.49 -25.79 17.68
CA SER A 400 -19.86 -27.03 17.22
C SER A 400 -20.87 -28.10 16.78
N TYR A 401 -22.05 -28.15 17.43
CA TYR A 401 -23.16 -29.02 17.05
C TYR A 401 -23.72 -28.67 15.67
N GLU A 402 -23.95 -27.39 15.42
CA GLU A 402 -24.41 -26.87 14.14
C GLU A 402 -23.40 -27.11 13.01
N ALA A 403 -22.12 -26.86 13.28
CA ALA A 403 -21.05 -27.12 12.32
C ALA A 403 -21.00 -28.60 11.90
N SER A 404 -21.16 -29.52 12.86
CA SER A 404 -21.16 -30.97 12.60
C SER A 404 -22.32 -31.42 11.68
N ARG A 405 -23.51 -30.82 11.85
CA ARG A 405 -24.72 -31.15 11.08
C ARG A 405 -24.58 -30.81 9.60
N TYR A 406 -23.85 -29.74 9.29
CA TYR A 406 -23.66 -29.25 7.92
C TYR A 406 -22.27 -29.53 7.36
N ARG A 407 -21.47 -30.38 8.05
CA ARG A 407 -20.08 -30.70 7.68
C ARG A 407 -19.24 -29.44 7.42
N LEU A 408 -19.44 -28.43 8.27
CA LEU A 408 -18.65 -27.21 8.30
C LEU A 408 -17.45 -27.42 9.22
N GLU A 409 -16.32 -26.82 8.85
CA GLU A 409 -15.22 -26.68 9.80
C GLU A 409 -15.65 -25.72 10.92
N PRO A 410 -15.13 -25.89 12.16
CA PRO A 410 -15.46 -24.99 13.28
C PRO A 410 -15.14 -23.51 12.99
N ASP A 411 -14.14 -23.27 12.14
CA ASP A 411 -13.70 -21.94 11.72
C ASP A 411 -14.56 -21.37 10.56
N GLY A 412 -15.51 -22.17 10.04
CA GLY A 412 -16.44 -21.74 9.00
C GLY A 412 -15.91 -21.84 7.56
N ARG A 413 -16.58 -21.16 6.64
CA ARG A 413 -16.15 -21.00 5.24
C ARG A 413 -16.08 -19.52 4.89
N THR A 414 -15.02 -19.15 4.15
CA THR A 414 -14.81 -17.79 3.66
C THR A 414 -14.52 -17.81 2.16
N PHE A 415 -15.24 -17.00 1.41
CA PHE A 415 -15.03 -16.72 0.00
C PHE A 415 -14.74 -15.23 -0.20
N PHE A 416 -14.02 -14.93 -1.28
CA PHE A 416 -13.71 -13.58 -1.71
C PHE A 416 -13.88 -13.45 -3.22
N ILE A 417 -14.69 -12.48 -3.62
CA ILE A 417 -14.92 -12.11 -5.01
C ILE A 417 -14.15 -10.83 -5.28
N ARG A 418 -13.27 -10.83 -6.28
CA ARG A 418 -12.53 -9.63 -6.68
C ARG A 418 -12.54 -9.45 -8.19
N LEU A 419 -12.40 -8.21 -8.62
CA LEU A 419 -12.23 -7.88 -10.03
C LEU A 419 -10.78 -8.13 -10.45
N VAL A 420 -10.61 -8.77 -11.60
CA VAL A 420 -9.29 -9.04 -12.19
C VAL A 420 -9.30 -8.78 -13.69
N GLU A 421 -8.14 -8.45 -14.23
CA GLU A 421 -7.88 -8.39 -15.67
C GLU A 421 -7.11 -9.64 -16.12
N GLU A 422 -7.63 -10.34 -17.11
CA GLU A 422 -7.00 -11.50 -17.74
C GLU A 422 -6.00 -11.05 -18.82
N THR A 423 -4.71 -11.19 -18.54
CA THR A 423 -3.64 -10.83 -19.49
C THR A 423 -3.65 -11.74 -20.74
N ALA A 424 -2.93 -11.34 -21.79
CA ALA A 424 -2.80 -12.16 -23.01
C ALA A 424 -2.14 -13.53 -22.77
N SER A 425 -1.37 -13.68 -21.70
CA SER A 425 -0.80 -14.96 -21.26
C SER A 425 -1.73 -15.78 -20.36
N GLY A 426 -2.95 -15.30 -20.08
CA GLY A 426 -3.92 -15.96 -19.19
C GLY A 426 -3.65 -15.72 -17.69
N GLU A 427 -2.67 -14.89 -17.34
CA GLU A 427 -2.46 -14.51 -15.93
C GLU A 427 -3.54 -13.52 -15.48
N LEU A 428 -4.07 -13.72 -14.27
CA LEU A 428 -5.05 -12.83 -13.66
C LEU A 428 -4.36 -11.78 -12.81
N ARG A 429 -4.58 -10.50 -13.12
CA ARG A 429 -4.05 -9.36 -12.37
C ARG A 429 -5.18 -8.64 -11.66
N HIS A 430 -4.91 -8.11 -10.48
CA HIS A 430 -5.89 -7.30 -9.76
C HIS A 430 -6.31 -6.09 -10.62
N ALA A 431 -7.60 -5.79 -10.64
CA ALA A 431 -8.16 -4.59 -11.27
C ALA A 431 -8.90 -3.75 -10.21
N PRO A 432 -8.82 -2.41 -10.26
CA PRO A 432 -9.57 -1.52 -9.38
C PRO A 432 -11.06 -1.80 -9.42
N TRP A 433 -11.70 -1.86 -8.26
CA TRP A 433 -13.14 -2.01 -8.15
C TRP A 433 -13.64 -1.14 -7.03
N ARG A 434 -14.42 -0.12 -7.39
CA ARG A 434 -14.89 0.86 -6.42
C ARG A 434 -15.68 0.17 -5.32
N HIS A 435 -15.44 0.61 -4.08
CA HIS A 435 -16.11 0.05 -2.91
C HIS A 435 -17.64 0.13 -3.05
N GLN A 436 -18.16 1.23 -3.58
CA GLN A 436 -19.59 1.41 -3.84
C GLN A 436 -20.15 0.38 -4.84
N ASP A 437 -19.40 0.06 -5.91
CA ASP A 437 -19.82 -0.94 -6.89
C ASP A 437 -19.81 -2.36 -6.29
N ALA A 438 -18.80 -2.66 -5.46
CA ALA A 438 -18.73 -3.92 -4.72
C ALA A 438 -19.86 -4.04 -3.68
N GLN A 439 -20.24 -2.93 -3.05
CA GLN A 439 -21.38 -2.86 -2.12
C GLN A 439 -22.71 -3.17 -2.81
N VAL A 440 -22.96 -2.59 -3.99
CA VAL A 440 -24.16 -2.90 -4.78
C VAL A 440 -24.24 -4.40 -5.11
N LEU A 441 -23.11 -5.03 -5.45
CA LEU A 441 -23.09 -6.48 -5.65
C LEU A 441 -23.36 -7.24 -4.35
N ALA A 442 -22.71 -6.87 -3.25
CA ALA A 442 -22.88 -7.53 -1.95
C ALA A 442 -24.35 -7.53 -1.51
N GLU A 443 -25.03 -6.39 -1.63
CA GLU A 443 -26.45 -6.22 -1.33
C GLU A 443 -27.31 -7.12 -2.24
N ARG A 444 -27.05 -7.12 -3.55
CA ARG A 444 -27.78 -7.97 -4.50
C ARG A 444 -27.59 -9.47 -4.23
N LEU A 445 -26.37 -9.90 -3.89
CA LEU A 445 -26.08 -11.29 -3.55
C LEU A 445 -26.80 -11.71 -2.26
N LYS A 446 -26.89 -10.81 -1.28
CA LYS A 446 -27.65 -11.05 -0.06
C LYS A 446 -29.14 -11.22 -0.37
N THR A 447 -29.74 -10.33 -1.16
CA THR A 447 -31.14 -10.47 -1.60
C THR A 447 -31.40 -11.80 -2.32
N ASN A 448 -30.49 -12.22 -3.21
CA ASN A 448 -30.62 -13.49 -3.91
C ASN A 448 -30.54 -14.71 -2.97
N LEU A 449 -29.67 -14.65 -1.97
CA LEU A 449 -29.53 -15.69 -0.95
C LEU A 449 -30.81 -15.83 -0.13
N ASP A 450 -31.34 -14.70 0.36
CA ASP A 450 -32.57 -14.68 1.17
C ASP A 450 -33.76 -15.22 0.36
N ALA A 451 -33.95 -14.74 -0.88
CA ALA A 451 -35.03 -15.18 -1.76
C ALA A 451 -34.94 -16.68 -2.15
N SER A 452 -33.73 -17.19 -2.39
CA SER A 452 -33.53 -18.60 -2.75
C SER A 452 -33.89 -19.54 -1.60
N GLN A 453 -33.72 -19.11 -0.35
CA GLN A 453 -34.08 -19.94 0.81
C GLN A 453 -35.56 -19.89 1.17
N GLU A 454 -36.25 -18.77 0.91
CA GLU A 454 -37.71 -18.71 1.00
C GLU A 454 -38.38 -19.69 0.02
N GLN A 455 -37.85 -19.83 -1.19
CA GLN A 455 -38.36 -20.79 -2.17
C GLN A 455 -38.11 -22.26 -1.76
N VAL A 456 -36.97 -22.55 -1.12
CA VAL A 456 -36.68 -23.87 -0.54
C VAL A 456 -37.58 -24.18 0.66
N ALA A 457 -38.02 -23.17 1.40
CA ALA A 457 -38.95 -23.33 2.52
C ALA A 457 -40.42 -23.58 2.08
N ILE A 458 -40.79 -23.23 0.83
CA ILE A 458 -42.17 -23.28 0.32
C ILE A 458 -42.40 -24.44 -0.68
N GLY A 459 -41.36 -25.10 -1.21
CA GLY A 459 -41.46 -26.25 -2.14
C GLY A 459 -41.41 -27.65 -1.48
N PRO A 460 -41.90 -28.73 -2.14
CA PRO A 460 -42.07 -30.03 -1.50
C PRO A 460 -40.74 -30.80 -1.34
N GLN A 461 -40.51 -31.22 -0.10
CA GLN A 461 -39.56 -32.21 0.43
C GLN A 461 -38.08 -32.14 0.02
N ARG A 462 -37.24 -32.16 1.07
CA ARG A 462 -35.81 -32.41 1.04
C ARG A 462 -35.44 -33.55 0.07
N PRO A 463 -34.33 -33.43 -0.68
CA PRO A 463 -33.84 -34.51 -1.52
C PRO A 463 -33.66 -35.82 -0.73
N ALA A 464 -34.15 -36.93 -1.27
CA ALA A 464 -34.14 -38.26 -0.64
C ALA A 464 -32.74 -38.82 -0.29
N TRP A 465 -31.65 -38.18 -0.75
CA TRP A 465 -30.28 -38.56 -0.38
C TRP A 465 -29.85 -38.06 1.02
N LEU A 466 -30.69 -37.29 1.71
CA LEU A 466 -30.50 -36.91 3.12
C LEU A 466 -31.20 -37.84 4.13
N THR A 467 -31.85 -38.92 3.68
CA THR A 467 -32.55 -39.90 4.55
C THR A 467 -31.91 -41.29 4.61
N ALA A 468 -30.78 -41.53 3.95
CA ALA A 468 -30.05 -42.78 4.11
C ALA A 468 -28.94 -42.62 5.16
N ALA A 469 -29.27 -43.01 6.39
CA ALA A 469 -28.32 -43.34 7.45
C ALA A 469 -27.67 -44.70 7.18
#